data_AF-A0A356W854-F1
#
_entry.id   AF-A0A356W854-F1
#
_cell.length_a   1.000
_cell.length_b   1.000
_cell.length_c   1.000
_cell.angle_alpha   90.00
_cell.angle_beta   90.00
_cell.angle_gamma   90.00
#
_symmetry.space_group_name_H-M   'P 1'
#
loop_
_entity.id
_entity.type
_entity.pdbx_description
1 polymer ?
#
loop_
_entity_poly.entity_id
_entity_poly.type
_entity_poly.pdbx_seq_one_letter_code
_entity_poly.pdbx_strand_id
1 'polypeptide(L)'
;MHAEIVRLSLHHVDIKIVKDDKMHVLQWRRNLLWDEVLLDGKRQASSHGLFGREKVYGLVFGRDVEGRGGEQVMLLLDTSTHADWTDGTQRVKGVRLEGRDGPLVAFG
;
A
#
# COMPACT_ATOMS: atom_id res chain seq x y z
N MET A 1 14.98 0.41 -6.46
CA MET A 1 13.92 -0.17 -5.60
C MET A 1 13.07 -1.11 -6.43
N HIS A 2 12.61 -2.22 -5.85
CA HIS A 2 11.70 -3.18 -6.49
C HIS A 2 10.55 -3.49 -5.55
N ALA A 3 9.37 -3.80 -6.08
CA ALA A 3 8.21 -4.15 -5.27
C ALA A 3 7.36 -5.25 -5.92
N GLU A 4 6.66 -6.01 -5.08
CA GLU A 4 5.84 -7.15 -5.47
C GLU A 4 4.61 -7.26 -4.55
N ILE A 5 3.44 -7.53 -5.10
CA ILE A 5 2.23 -7.80 -4.31
C ILE A 5 2.33 -9.22 -3.75
N VAL A 6 2.38 -9.33 -2.43
CA VAL A 6 2.40 -10.61 -1.70
C VAL A 6 0.99 -11.06 -1.33
N ARG A 7 0.12 -10.11 -1.00
CA ARG A 7 -1.29 -10.40 -0.66
C ARG A 7 -2.19 -9.32 -1.23
N LEU A 8 -3.30 -9.77 -1.81
CA LEU A 8 -4.35 -8.91 -2.33
C LEU A 8 -5.72 -9.46 -1.91
N SER A 9 -6.44 -8.71 -1.06
CA SER A 9 -7.76 -9.08 -0.57
C SER A 9 -8.60 -7.84 -0.32
N LEU A 10 -9.87 -8.02 0.05
CA LEU A 10 -10.79 -6.91 0.33
C LEU A 10 -10.32 -5.98 1.45
N HIS A 11 -9.68 -6.54 2.49
CA HIS A 11 -9.30 -5.79 3.70
C HIS A 11 -7.79 -5.67 3.92
N HIS A 12 -7.00 -6.44 3.16
CA HIS A 12 -5.56 -6.52 3.32
C HIS A 12 -4.87 -6.44 1.97
N VAL A 13 -3.92 -5.53 1.86
CA VAL A 13 -2.95 -5.50 0.77
C VAL A 13 -1.57 -5.53 1.41
N ASP A 14 -0.72 -6.48 1.00
CA ASP A 14 0.66 -6.60 1.44
C ASP A 14 1.58 -6.51 0.22
N ILE A 15 2.50 -5.55 0.23
CA ILE A 15 3.48 -5.31 -0.81
C ILE A 15 4.87 -5.51 -0.20
N LYS A 16 5.62 -6.46 -0.73
CA LYS A 16 7.05 -6.61 -0.44
C LYS A 16 7.79 -5.54 -1.21
N ILE A 17 8.72 -4.88 -0.54
CA ILE A 17 9.57 -3.86 -1.12
C ILE A 17 11.01 -4.27 -0.86
N VAL A 18 11.83 -4.31 -1.90
CA VAL A 18 13.27 -4.54 -1.80
C VAL A 18 13.98 -3.26 -2.22
N LYS A 19 14.79 -2.72 -1.30
CA LYS A 19 15.63 -1.55 -1.54
C LYS A 19 17.02 -1.85 -0.99
N ASP A 20 18.01 -1.71 -1.86
CA ASP A 20 19.39 -2.13 -1.58
C ASP A 20 19.40 -3.59 -1.10
N ASP A 21 20.00 -3.87 0.06
CA ASP A 21 20.03 -5.21 0.68
C ASP A 21 18.93 -5.41 1.77
N LYS A 22 17.93 -4.54 1.81
CA LYS A 22 16.86 -4.59 2.82
C LYS A 22 15.52 -4.94 2.21
N MET A 23 14.79 -5.82 2.91
CA MET A 23 13.41 -6.16 2.61
C MET A 23 12.50 -5.45 3.61
N HIS A 24 11.46 -4.81 3.07
CA HIS A 24 10.42 -4.13 3.81
C HIS A 24 9.05 -4.67 3.40
N VAL A 25 8.08 -4.57 4.30
CA VAL A 25 6.68 -4.90 4.01
C VAL A 25 5.83 -3.65 4.19
N LEU A 26 5.24 -3.20 3.09
CA LEU A 26 4.22 -2.16 3.08
C LEU A 26 2.84 -2.83 3.14
N GLN A 27 2.07 -2.47 4.15
CA GLN A 27 0.79 -3.09 4.44
C GLN A 27 -0.30 -2.03 4.43
N TRP A 28 -1.40 -2.31 3.75
CA TRP A 28 -2.64 -1.57 3.93
C TRP A 28 -3.67 -2.46 4.61
N ARG A 29 -4.37 -1.88 5.59
CA ARG A 29 -5.41 -2.55 6.37
C ARG A 29 -6.65 -1.71 6.37
N ARG A 30 -7.77 -2.33 6.04
CA ARG A 30 -9.10 -1.74 6.14
C ARG A 30 -9.83 -2.27 7.36
N ASN A 31 -10.17 -1.35 8.24
CA ASN A 31 -11.02 -1.58 9.40
C ASN A 31 -12.41 -0.97 9.15
N LEU A 32 -13.31 -1.10 10.12
CA LEU A 32 -14.69 -0.63 9.99
C LEU A 32 -14.76 0.90 9.75
N LEU A 33 -14.02 1.68 10.55
CA LEU A 33 -14.10 3.15 10.56
C LEU A 33 -12.80 3.84 10.13
N TRP A 34 -11.76 3.08 9.81
CA TRP A 34 -10.49 3.63 9.37
C TRP A 34 -9.73 2.67 8.46
N ASP A 35 -8.87 3.23 7.64
CA ASP A 35 -7.84 2.53 6.88
C ASP A 35 -6.47 2.94 7.45
N GLU A 36 -5.49 2.05 7.43
CA GLU A 36 -4.12 2.34 7.86
C GLU A 36 -3.08 1.77 6.92
N VAL A 37 -1.96 2.47 6.84
CA VAL A 37 -0.77 2.07 6.09
C VAL A 37 0.36 1.86 7.07
N LEU A 38 0.95 0.67 7.04
CA LEU A 38 2.04 0.24 7.92
C LEU A 38 3.28 -0.05 7.07
N LEU A 39 4.45 0.34 7.57
CA LEU A 39 5.75 -0.05 7.03
C LEU A 39 6.47 -0.86 8.11
N ASP A 40 6.75 -2.12 7.84
CA ASP A 40 7.32 -3.08 8.80
C ASP A 40 6.56 -3.10 10.13
N GLY A 41 5.23 -3.08 10.04
CA GLY A 41 4.33 -3.05 11.20
C GLY A 41 4.19 -1.69 11.89
N LYS A 42 4.98 -0.67 11.51
CA LYS A 42 4.87 0.69 12.06
C LYS A 42 3.93 1.53 11.20
N ARG A 43 2.90 2.13 11.82
CA ARG A 43 1.94 2.98 11.12
C ARG A 43 2.61 4.23 10.54
N GLN A 44 2.41 4.44 9.25
CA GLN A 44 2.89 5.59 8.48
C GLN A 44 1.77 6.59 8.20
N ALA A 45 0.56 6.09 7.95
CA ALA A 45 -0.62 6.91 7.69
C ALA A 45 -1.89 6.20 8.12
N SER A 46 -2.95 6.98 8.32
CA SER A 46 -4.30 6.47 8.54
C SER A 46 -5.34 7.43 8.00
N SER A 47 -6.45 6.89 7.52
CA SER A 47 -7.62 7.66 7.10
C SER A 47 -8.84 7.18 7.86
N HIS A 48 -9.69 8.10 8.30
CA HIS A 48 -10.85 7.80 9.14
C HIS A 48 -12.13 8.28 8.47
N GLY A 49 -13.23 7.59 8.74
CA GLY A 49 -14.56 7.96 8.25
C GLY A 49 -15.35 6.79 7.70
N LEU A 50 -16.66 6.97 7.62
CA LEU A 50 -17.59 5.99 7.05
C LEU A 50 -17.62 6.03 5.51
N PHE A 51 -17.39 7.21 4.93
CA PHE A 51 -17.41 7.45 3.49
C PHE A 51 -16.17 8.24 3.08
N GLY A 52 -15.75 8.10 1.81
CA GLY A 52 -14.70 8.94 1.23
C GLY A 52 -13.33 8.82 1.90
N ARG A 53 -13.01 7.69 2.52
CA ARG A 53 -11.68 7.42 3.07
C ARG A 53 -10.61 7.61 1.99
N GLU A 54 -9.48 8.18 2.40
CA GLU A 54 -8.32 8.42 1.54
C GLU A 54 -7.89 7.12 0.88
N LYS A 55 -7.54 7.22 -0.39
CA LYS A 55 -7.10 6.09 -1.24
C LYS A 55 -5.67 6.29 -1.73
N VAL A 56 -5.10 7.47 -1.51
CA VAL A 56 -3.79 7.89 -1.97
C VAL A 56 -2.94 8.28 -0.76
N TYR A 57 -1.82 7.58 -0.56
CA TYR A 57 -0.93 7.79 0.58
C TYR A 57 0.49 8.08 0.09
N GLY A 58 1.01 9.26 0.42
CA GLY A 58 2.42 9.60 0.23
C GLY A 58 3.29 8.99 1.33
N LEU A 59 4.37 8.31 0.96
CA LEU A 59 5.28 7.61 1.86
C LEU A 59 6.73 7.95 1.50
N VAL A 60 7.63 7.90 2.48
CA VAL A 60 9.06 8.12 2.25
C VAL A 60 9.88 6.98 2.87
N PHE A 61 10.65 6.28 2.04
CA PHE A 61 11.42 5.10 2.42
C PHE A 61 12.90 5.41 2.64
N GLY A 62 13.43 4.99 3.79
CA GLY A 62 14.85 5.13 4.10
C GLY A 62 15.28 6.56 4.41
N ARG A 63 14.45 7.32 5.15
CA ARG A 63 14.90 8.57 5.77
C ARG A 63 16.05 8.30 6.73
N ASP A 64 16.99 9.22 6.81
CA ASP A 64 18.05 9.18 7.81
C ASP A 64 17.52 9.50 9.22
N VAL A 65 18.41 9.45 10.22
CA VAL A 65 18.08 9.73 11.63
C VAL A 65 17.60 11.17 11.87
N GLU A 66 17.90 12.09 10.97
CA GLU A 66 17.47 13.50 11.01
C GLU A 66 16.17 13.72 10.20
N GLY A 67 15.60 12.64 9.64
CA GLY A 67 14.38 12.68 8.84
C GLY A 67 14.59 13.21 7.42
N ARG A 68 15.84 13.35 6.96
CA ARG A 68 16.20 13.87 5.63
C ARG A 68 16.41 12.73 4.63
N GLY A 69 16.30 13.09 3.36
CA GLY A 69 16.44 12.15 2.25
C GLY A 69 15.31 11.12 2.19
N GLY A 70 15.63 9.96 1.63
CA GLY A 70 14.68 8.88 1.39
C GLY A 70 13.98 8.96 0.03
N GLU A 71 13.42 7.82 -0.36
CA GLU A 71 12.74 7.64 -1.63
C GLU A 71 11.24 7.86 -1.43
N GLN A 72 10.69 8.84 -2.15
CA GLN A 72 9.27 9.16 -2.08
C GLN A 72 8.49 8.21 -2.98
N VAL A 73 7.45 7.61 -2.44
CA VAL A 73 6.52 6.77 -3.18
C VAL A 73 5.09 7.14 -2.84
N MET A 74 4.17 6.83 -3.73
CA MET A 74 2.74 7.05 -3.55
C MET A 74 2.02 5.71 -3.68
N LEU A 75 1.29 5.32 -2.64
CA LEU A 75 0.41 4.16 -2.66
C LEU A 75 -1.00 4.61 -3.07
N LEU A 76 -1.56 4.00 -4.10
CA LEU A 76 -2.91 4.23 -4.58
C LEU A 76 -3.72 2.93 -4.50
N LEU A 77 -4.96 3.03 -4.03
CA LEU A 77 -5.85 1.89 -3.84
C LEU A 77 -7.19 2.16 -4.52
N ASP A 78 -7.57 1.34 -5.50
CA ASP A 78 -8.96 1.27 -5.94
C ASP A 78 -9.71 0.30 -5.04
N THR A 79 -10.30 0.87 -3.99
CA THR A 79 -10.96 0.10 -2.95
C THR A 79 -12.39 -0.31 -3.30
N SER A 80 -12.81 -0.17 -4.56
CA SER A 80 -14.01 -0.83 -5.05
C SER A 80 -13.80 -2.35 -5.07
N THR A 81 -14.88 -3.11 -4.92
CA THR A 81 -14.81 -4.57 -4.82
C THR A 81 -14.80 -5.20 -6.20
N HIS A 82 -13.79 -6.02 -6.49
CA HIS A 82 -13.83 -6.99 -7.58
C HIS A 82 -14.26 -8.35 -7.01
N ALA A 83 -15.35 -8.91 -7.55
CA ALA A 83 -15.81 -10.24 -7.22
C ALA A 83 -15.23 -11.24 -8.23
N ASP A 84 -14.43 -12.17 -7.73
CA ASP A 84 -13.97 -13.31 -8.52
C ASP A 84 -15.03 -14.43 -8.39
N TRP A 85 -15.85 -14.58 -9.43
CA TRP A 85 -16.95 -15.55 -9.44
C TRP A 85 -16.46 -17.00 -9.50
N THR A 86 -15.22 -17.23 -9.95
CA THR A 86 -14.60 -18.55 -10.05
C THR A 86 -14.19 -19.07 -8.67
N ASP A 87 -13.66 -18.19 -7.82
CA ASP A 87 -13.08 -18.58 -6.53
C ASP A 87 -13.96 -18.17 -5.34
N GLY A 88 -15.07 -17.45 -5.59
CA GLY A 88 -15.94 -16.89 -4.55
C GLY A 88 -15.23 -15.84 -3.69
N THR A 89 -14.10 -15.30 -4.14
CA THR A 89 -13.29 -14.35 -3.37
C THR A 89 -13.57 -12.90 -3.79
N GLN A 90 -13.41 -11.99 -2.83
CA GLN A 90 -13.48 -10.56 -3.07
C GLN A 90 -12.14 -9.91 -2.78
N ARG A 91 -11.74 -9.01 -3.67
CA ARG A 91 -10.50 -8.23 -3.54
C ARG A 91 -10.74 -6.77 -3.89
N VAL A 92 -9.83 -5.91 -3.45
CA VAL A 92 -9.74 -4.55 -4.00
C VAL A 92 -9.52 -4.64 -5.52
N LYS A 93 -10.14 -3.72 -6.26
CA LYS A 93 -10.10 -3.73 -7.72
C LYS A 93 -8.70 -3.44 -8.25
N GLY A 94 -7.96 -2.55 -7.59
CA GLY A 94 -6.62 -2.18 -8.04
C GLY A 94 -5.72 -1.64 -6.93
N VAL A 95 -4.41 -1.77 -7.16
CA VAL A 95 -3.33 -1.31 -6.29
C VAL A 95 -2.20 -0.78 -7.17
N ARG A 96 -1.68 0.40 -6.84
CA ARG A 96 -0.50 0.96 -7.50
C ARG A 96 0.46 1.53 -6.46
N LEU A 97 1.73 1.17 -6.59
CA LEU A 97 2.82 1.82 -5.86
C LEU A 97 3.66 2.58 -6.88
N GLU A 98 3.57 3.90 -6.85
CA GLU A 98 4.27 4.80 -7.76
C GLU A 98 5.56 5.29 -7.11
N GLY A 99 6.70 5.07 -7.76
CA GLY A 99 7.97 5.70 -7.44
C GLY A 99 8.17 6.98 -8.28
N ARG A 100 9.26 7.69 -8.02
CA ARG A 100 9.60 8.91 -8.77
C ARG A 100 9.71 8.69 -10.28
N ASP A 101 10.32 7.57 -10.67
CA ASP A 101 10.66 7.27 -12.06
C ASP A 101 9.59 6.44 -12.77
N GLY A 102 8.49 6.10 -12.07
CA GLY A 102 7.37 5.33 -12.61
C GLY A 102 6.83 4.29 -11.63
N PRO A 103 5.93 3.41 -12.10
CA PRO A 103 5.28 2.42 -11.25
C PRO A 103 6.27 1.35 -10.79
N LEU A 104 6.35 1.15 -9.47
CA LEU A 104 7.07 0.02 -8.87
C LEU A 104 6.20 -1.25 -8.91
N VAL A 105 4.89 -1.07 -8.74
CA VAL A 105 3.85 -2.11 -8.86
C VAL A 105 2.59 -1.45 -9.41
N ALA A 106 1.92 -2.11 -10.36
CA ALA A 106 0.59 -1.75 -10.80
C ALA A 106 -0.23 -3.03 -11.05
N PHE A 107 -1.43 -3.08 -10.50
CA PHE A 107 -2.35 -4.20 -10.62
C PHE A 107 -3.79 -3.69 -10.62
N GLY A 108 -4.64 -4.28 -11.47
CA GLY A 108 -6.06 -3.93 -11.59
C GLY A 108 -6.50 -3.65 -13.01
#